data_AF-A0A5N7SN71-F1
#
_entry.id   AF-A0A5N7SN71-F1
#
_cell.length_a   1.000
_cell.length_b   1.000
_cell.length_c   1.000
_cell.angle_alpha   90.00
_cell.angle_beta   90.00
_cell.angle_gamma   90.00
#
_symmetry.space_group_name_H-M   'P 1'
#
loop_
_entity.id
_entity.type
_entity.pdbx_description
1 polymer ?
#
loop_
_entity_poly.entity_id
_entity_poly.type
_entity_poly.pdbx_seq_one_letter_code
_entity_poly.pdbx_strand_id
1 'polypeptide(L)'
;MSGGAMVSWAIAVVSEFDSAGRRIPESVVPLLPMVDVVLWAKEQPQPVRVDALQKRFGLSRATAYRWQLALQDLNDPAAARRRLPGLRQLSTAMGREVPVSGHAGATR
;
A
#
# COMPACT_ATOMS: atom_id res chain seq x y z
N MET A 1 7.94 8.48 -4.52
CA MET A 1 7.22 7.18 -4.67
C MET A 1 6.41 7.21 -5.95
N SER A 2 6.26 6.10 -6.67
CA SER A 2 5.41 6.06 -7.87
C SER A 2 3.92 6.18 -7.50
N GLY A 3 3.09 6.68 -8.43
CA GLY A 3 1.64 6.81 -8.20
C GLY A 3 0.97 5.50 -7.76
N GLY A 4 1.37 4.36 -8.33
CA GLY A 4 0.88 3.05 -7.90
C GLY A 4 1.29 2.67 -6.48
N ALA A 5 2.53 3.00 -6.06
CA ALA A 5 2.98 2.75 -4.69
C ALA A 5 2.22 3.62 -3.67
N MET A 6 1.86 4.85 -4.03
CA MET A 6 1.03 5.71 -3.18
C MET A 6 -0.41 5.18 -3.04
N VAL A 7 -0.98 4.61 -4.12
CA VAL A 7 -2.28 3.93 -4.05
C VAL A 7 -2.20 2.67 -3.18
N SER A 8 -1.16 1.84 -3.31
CA SER A 8 -0.95 0.68 -2.42
C SER A 8 -0.78 1.10 -0.95
N TRP A 9 -0.16 2.26 -0.69
CA TRP A 9 -0.04 2.81 0.66
C TRP A 9 -1.40 3.22 1.21
N ALA A 10 -2.20 3.93 0.40
CA ALA A 10 -3.55 4.35 0.78
C ALA A 10 -4.46 3.14 1.06
N ILE A 11 -4.33 2.05 0.31
CA ILE A 11 -5.04 0.79 0.60
C ILE A 11 -4.65 0.28 1.99
N ALA A 12 -3.35 0.20 2.30
CA ALA A 12 -2.90 -0.28 3.60
C ALA A 12 -3.40 0.59 4.77
N VAL A 13 -3.47 1.92 4.58
CA VAL A 13 -4.03 2.85 5.57
C VAL A 13 -5.53 2.64 5.74
N VAL A 14 -6.31 2.64 4.64
CA VAL A 14 -7.77 2.46 4.72
C VAL A 14 -8.12 1.12 5.35
N SER A 15 -7.43 0.04 4.98
CA SER A 15 -7.65 -1.28 5.56
C SER A 15 -7.30 -1.38 7.04
N GLU A 16 -6.34 -0.59 7.54
CA GLU A 16 -6.04 -0.53 8.98
C GLU A 16 -7.21 0.09 9.76
N PHE A 17 -7.82 1.14 9.22
CA PHE A 17 -9.03 1.74 9.79
C PHE A 17 -10.21 0.77 9.74
N ASP A 18 -10.44 0.13 8.59
CA ASP A 18 -11.51 -0.86 8.42
C ASP A 18 -11.36 -2.02 9.41
N SER A 19 -10.14 -2.56 9.57
CA SER A 19 -9.86 -3.67 10.49
C SER A 19 -10.06 -3.29 11.95
N ALA A 20 -9.86 -2.02 12.30
CA ALA A 20 -10.15 -1.48 13.62
C ALA A 20 -11.63 -1.12 13.82
N GLY A 21 -12.51 -1.35 12.83
CA GLY A 21 -13.92 -0.96 12.88
C GLY A 21 -14.13 0.55 12.92
N ARG A 22 -13.16 1.33 12.46
CA ARG A 22 -13.18 2.80 12.49
C ARG A 22 -13.28 3.38 11.09
N ARG A 23 -13.93 4.53 10.96
CA ARG A 23 -13.91 5.34 9.75
C ARG A 23 -12.77 6.36 9.83
N ILE A 24 -12.11 6.62 8.70
CA ILE A 24 -11.19 7.77 8.61
C ILE A 24 -12.02 9.06 8.75
N PRO A 25 -11.66 9.97 9.66
CA PRO A 25 -12.38 11.24 9.79
C PRO A 25 -12.34 12.04 8.48
N GLU A 26 -13.48 12.59 8.07
CA GLU A 26 -13.60 13.35 6.81
C GLU A 26 -12.66 14.56 6.74
N SER A 27 -12.33 15.16 7.89
CA SER A 27 -11.36 16.26 7.99
C SER A 27 -9.92 15.82 7.68
N VAL A 28 -9.61 14.53 7.83
CA VAL A 28 -8.27 13.96 7.62
C VAL A 28 -8.11 13.43 6.21
N VAL A 29 -9.19 13.02 5.53
CA VAL A 29 -9.14 12.45 4.17
C VAL A 29 -8.34 13.34 3.18
N PRO A 30 -8.53 14.67 3.11
CA PRO A 30 -7.78 15.52 2.19
C PRO A 30 -6.29 15.65 2.51
N LEU A 31 -5.89 15.32 3.75
CA LEU A 31 -4.51 15.41 4.22
C LEU A 31 -3.70 14.15 3.89
N LEU A 32 -4.38 13.05 3.57
CA LEU A 32 -3.74 11.76 3.31
C LEU A 32 -3.64 11.50 1.80
N PRO A 33 -2.44 11.22 1.28
CA PRO A 33 -2.26 11.06 -0.16
C PRO A 33 -3.02 9.85 -0.70
N MET A 34 -3.84 10.07 -1.74
CA MET A 34 -4.56 9.01 -2.48
C MET A 34 -5.60 8.24 -1.65
N VAL A 35 -5.93 8.68 -0.43
CA VAL A 35 -6.98 8.03 0.37
C VAL A 35 -8.35 8.27 -0.25
N ASP A 36 -8.59 9.45 -0.79
CA ASP A 36 -9.78 9.78 -1.58
C ASP A 36 -9.97 8.83 -2.78
N VAL A 37 -8.89 8.46 -3.46
CA VAL A 37 -8.90 7.50 -4.57
C VAL A 37 -9.37 6.12 -4.10
N VAL A 38 -8.86 5.64 -2.96
CA VAL A 38 -9.19 4.34 -2.40
C VAL A 38 -10.63 4.30 -1.87
N LEU A 39 -11.05 5.35 -1.16
CA LEU A 39 -12.42 5.46 -0.66
C LEU A 39 -13.43 5.49 -1.82
N TRP A 40 -13.18 6.31 -2.84
CA TRP A 40 -14.00 6.32 -4.05
C TRP A 40 -14.02 4.94 -4.73
N ALA A 41 -12.87 4.27 -4.83
CA ALA A 41 -12.76 2.96 -5.47
C ALA A 41 -13.57 1.88 -4.75
N LYS A 42 -13.67 1.92 -3.42
CA LYS A 42 -14.51 0.99 -2.62
C LYS A 42 -16.01 1.13 -2.92
N GLU A 43 -16.45 2.29 -3.41
CA GLU A 43 -17.83 2.55 -3.79
C GLU A 43 -18.15 2.11 -5.23
N GLN A 44 -17.16 1.70 -6.01
CA GLN A 44 -17.34 1.28 -7.41
C GLN A 44 -17.55 -0.23 -7.55
N PRO A 45 -18.26 -0.68 -8.60
CA PRO A 45 -18.24 -2.08 -9.02
C PRO A 45 -16.80 -2.56 -9.29
N GLN A 46 -16.45 -3.71 -8.73
CA GLN A 46 -15.11 -4.29 -8.87
C GLN A 46 -15.05 -5.30 -10.04
N PRO A 47 -13.96 -5.32 -10.82
CA PRO A 47 -12.77 -4.45 -10.70
C PRO A 47 -13.01 -3.03 -11.26
N VAL A 48 -12.42 -2.02 -10.62
CA VAL A 48 -12.45 -0.63 -11.10
C VAL A 48 -11.90 -0.54 -12.53
N ARG A 49 -12.66 0.10 -13.43
CA ARG A 49 -12.27 0.29 -14.84
C ARG A 49 -11.32 1.47 -15.00
N VAL A 50 -10.34 1.34 -15.90
CA VAL A 50 -9.37 2.39 -16.23
C VAL A 50 -10.07 3.68 -16.68
N ASP A 51 -11.09 3.58 -17.53
CA ASP A 51 -11.82 4.75 -18.03
C ASP A 51 -12.53 5.53 -16.91
N ALA A 52 -13.02 4.81 -15.88
CA ALA A 52 -13.66 5.43 -14.73
C ALA A 52 -12.65 6.24 -13.90
N LEU A 53 -11.44 5.70 -13.70
CA LEU A 53 -10.34 6.41 -13.03
C LEU A 53 -9.90 7.65 -13.81
N GLN A 54 -9.77 7.54 -15.14
CA GLN A 54 -9.42 8.69 -15.98
C GLN A 54 -10.48 9.78 -15.89
N LYS A 55 -11.75 9.41 -15.99
CA LYS A 55 -12.87 10.37 -15.93
C LYS A 55 -12.99 11.02 -14.55
N ARG A 56 -12.78 10.26 -13.47
CA ARG A 56 -12.95 10.77 -12.09
C ARG A 56 -11.81 11.69 -11.67
N PHE A 57 -10.57 11.34 -11.98
CA PHE A 57 -9.37 12.01 -11.45
C PHE A 57 -8.55 12.75 -12.52
N GLY A 58 -9.01 12.82 -13.77
CA GLY A 58 -8.32 13.54 -14.84
C GLY A 58 -6.98 12.91 -15.23
N LEU A 59 -6.85 11.58 -15.12
CA LEU A 59 -5.58 10.87 -15.28
C LEU A 59 -5.27 10.57 -16.74
N SER A 60 -3.97 10.52 -17.06
CA SER A 60 -3.50 9.85 -18.26
C SER A 60 -3.76 8.35 -18.19
N ARG A 61 -3.92 7.70 -19.35
CA ARG A 61 -4.17 6.24 -19.44
C ARG A 61 -3.10 5.42 -18.72
N ALA A 62 -1.83 5.81 -18.86
CA ALA A 62 -0.71 5.13 -18.19
C ALA A 62 -0.79 5.24 -16.66
N THR A 63 -1.16 6.40 -16.12
CA THR A 63 -1.32 6.57 -14.67
C THR A 63 -2.55 5.83 -14.16
N ALA A 64 -3.68 5.92 -14.87
CA ALA A 64 -4.89 5.18 -14.53
C ALA A 64 -4.65 3.66 -14.54
N TYR A 65 -3.88 3.13 -15.49
CA TYR A 65 -3.51 1.71 -15.50
C TYR A 65 -2.66 1.32 -14.28
N ARG A 66 -1.66 2.13 -13.92
CA ARG A 66 -0.84 1.88 -12.71
C ARG A 66 -1.67 1.90 -11.43
N TRP A 67 -2.63 2.82 -11.33
CA TRP A 67 -3.52 2.90 -10.19
C TRP A 67 -4.49 1.73 -10.16
N GLN A 68 -5.09 1.38 -11.31
CA GLN A 68 -5.98 0.23 -11.45
C GLN A 68 -5.30 -1.08 -11.05
N LEU A 69 -4.04 -1.28 -11.45
CA LEU A 69 -3.25 -2.46 -11.04
C LEU A 69 -3.08 -2.52 -9.51
N ALA A 70 -2.85 -1.38 -8.85
CA ALA A 70 -2.74 -1.31 -7.39
C ALA A 70 -4.09 -1.56 -6.69
N LEU A 71 -5.19 -1.02 -7.23
CA LEU A 71 -6.55 -1.19 -6.70
C LEU A 71 -7.07 -2.63 -6.80
N GLN A 72 -6.43 -3.52 -7.57
CA GLN A 72 -6.75 -4.95 -7.53
C GLN A 72 -6.57 -5.56 -6.12
N ASP A 73 -5.68 -4.97 -5.30
CA ASP A 73 -5.42 -5.42 -3.93
C ASP A 73 -6.39 -4.81 -2.90
N LEU A 74 -7.46 -4.11 -3.32
CA LEU A 74 -8.42 -3.46 -2.40
C LEU A 74 -8.98 -4.42 -1.33
N ASN A 75 -9.15 -5.69 -1.69
CA ASN A 75 -9.68 -6.73 -0.80
C ASN A 75 -8.58 -7.59 -0.15
N ASP A 76 -7.30 -7.38 -0.50
CA ASP A 76 -6.14 -8.07 0.09
C ASP A 76 -5.14 -7.04 0.65
N PRO A 77 -5.34 -6.57 1.90
CA PRO A 77 -4.43 -5.61 2.52
C PRO A 77 -2.99 -6.13 2.67
N ALA A 78 -2.80 -7.46 2.76
CA ALA A 78 -1.47 -8.04 2.83
C ALA A 78 -0.74 -7.96 1.48
N ALA A 79 -1.45 -8.09 0.36
CA ALA A 79 -0.89 -7.84 -0.97
C ALA A 79 -0.49 -6.37 -1.16
N ALA A 80 -1.36 -5.43 -0.74
CA ALA A 80 -1.06 -4.00 -0.82
C ALA A 80 0.21 -3.63 -0.03
N ARG A 81 0.35 -4.15 1.19
CA ARG A 81 1.56 -3.95 2.03
C ARG A 81 2.82 -4.51 1.36
N ARG A 82 2.75 -5.65 0.67
CA ARG A 82 3.88 -6.28 -0.05
C ARG A 82 4.39 -5.42 -1.22
N ARG A 83 3.57 -4.53 -1.78
CA ARG A 83 3.94 -3.61 -2.88
C ARG A 83 4.62 -2.33 -2.41
N LEU A 84 4.70 -2.07 -1.10
CA LEU A 84 5.32 -0.87 -0.56
C LEU A 84 6.86 -0.95 -0.58
N PRO A 85 7.54 -0.04 -1.30
CA PRO A 85 9.00 0.06 -1.23
C PRO A 85 9.38 0.65 0.13
N GLY A 86 9.83 -0.21 1.03
CA GLY A 86 10.23 0.13 2.41
C GLY A 86 9.99 -1.01 3.39
N LEU A 87 8.82 -1.66 3.33
CA LEU A 87 8.54 -2.85 4.14
C LEU A 87 9.40 -4.04 3.74
N ARG A 88 9.59 -4.27 2.42
CA ARG A 88 10.48 -5.32 1.93
C ARG A 88 11.92 -5.18 2.44
N GLN A 89 12.43 -3.94 2.54
CA GLN A 89 13.78 -3.64 3.02
C GLN A 89 13.89 -3.86 4.54
N LEU A 90 12.85 -3.50 5.32
CA LEU A 90 12.81 -3.79 6.76
C LEU A 90 12.70 -5.29 7.06
N SER A 91 11.93 -6.05 6.29
CA SER A 91 11.86 -7.52 6.45
C SER A 91 13.18 -8.21 6.11
N THR A 92 13.93 -7.73 5.12
CA THR A 92 15.27 -8.25 4.82
C THR A 92 16.33 -7.81 5.84
N ALA A 93 16.16 -6.63 6.45
CA ALA A 93 17.02 -6.17 7.53
C ALA A 93 16.79 -6.96 8.85
N MET A 94 15.54 -7.22 9.23
CA MET A 94 15.22 -8.01 10.43
C MET A 94 15.41 -9.53 10.27
N GLY A 95 15.39 -10.04 9.03
CA GLY A 95 15.74 -11.44 8.73
C GLY A 95 17.24 -11.74 8.76
N ARG A 96 18.09 -10.73 9.02
CA ARG A 96 19.56 -10.85 9.01
C ARG A 96 20.19 -10.75 10.40
N GLU A 97 19.42 -11.01 11.46
CA GLU A 97 20.01 -11.33 12.76
C GLU A 97 20.49 -12.79 12.74
N VAL A 98 21.65 -12.99 12.10
CA VAL A 98 22.46 -14.21 12.27
C VAL A 98 23.00 -14.19 13.71
N PRO A 99 22.81 -15.25 14.53
CA PRO A 99 23.47 -15.30 15.81
C PRO A 99 24.98 -15.40 15.57
N VAL A 100 25.70 -14.33 15.95
CA VAL A 100 27.14 -14.39 16.15
C VAL A 100 27.40 -15.29 17.36
N SER A 101 27.59 -16.58 17.11
CA SER A 101 28.19 -17.45 18.13
C SER A 101 29.63 -17.00 18.33
N GLY A 102 29.89 -16.56 19.55
CA GLY A 102 31.11 -15.89 19.96
C GLY A 102 32.37 -16.71 19.71
N HIS A 103 33.40 -15.97 19.35
CA HIS A 103 34.79 -16.37 19.38
C HIS A 103 35.22 -16.67 20.82
N ALA A 104 35.68 -17.89 21.10
CA ALA A 104 36.56 -18.18 22.23
C ALA A 104 37.77 -18.93 21.69
N GLY A 105 38.86 -18.17 21.47
CA GLY A 105 40.17 -18.75 21.20
C GLY A 105 40.76 -19.39 22.45
N ALA A 106 41.65 -20.35 22.27
CA ALA A 106 43.01 -20.31 22.82
C ALA A 106 43.74 -21.62 22.51
N THR A 107 44.86 -21.46 21.83
CA THR A 107 45.99 -22.39 21.71
C THR A 107 46.45 -22.95 23.06
N ARG A 108 46.55 -24.29 23.17
CA ARG A 108 47.81 -25.03 23.41
C ARG A 108 47.57 -26.53 23.35
#